data_AF-A0A2D4WMI6-F1
#
_entry.id   AF-A0A2D4WMI6-F1
#
_cell.length_a   1.000
_cell.length_b   1.000
_cell.length_c   1.000
_cell.angle_alpha   90.00
_cell.angle_beta   90.00
_cell.angle_gamma   90.00
#
_symmetry.space_group_name_H-M   'P 1'
#
loop_
_entity.id
_entity.type
_entity.pdbx_description
1 polymer ?
#
loop_
_entity_poly.entity_id
_entity_poly.type
_entity_poly.pdbx_seq_one_letter_code
_entity_poly.pdbx_strand_id
1 'polypeptide(L)'
;MPYADNRSPNPPIGYACDCTLSLAQQIDLVAEFHVNRIRPPRIAYRLGIDLAQVEAWLSGEQDSDRFQDLITRHRRRKYQMQLRRAAQFRGQQSYEMRLAAERDLAQRCGQ
;
A
#
# COMPACT_ATOMS: atom_id res chain seq x y z
N MET A 1 31.33 2.01 17.97
CA MET A 1 29.89 1.77 18.24
C MET A 1 29.33 1.01 17.06
N PRO A 2 28.95 -0.28 17.18
CA PRO A 2 28.32 -0.97 16.06
C PRO A 2 26.91 -0.39 15.91
N TYR A 3 26.57 0.05 14.70
CA TYR A 3 25.19 0.38 14.35
C TYR A 3 24.36 -0.88 14.59
N ALA A 4 23.40 -0.84 15.51
CA ALA A 4 22.39 -1.88 15.63
C ALA A 4 21.61 -1.89 14.30
N ASP A 5 21.99 -2.79 13.41
CA ASP A 5 21.31 -3.00 12.15
C ASP A 5 19.96 -3.65 12.48
N ASN A 6 18.94 -2.83 12.75
CA ASN A 6 17.55 -3.25 12.98
C ASN A 6 16.89 -3.79 11.70
N ARG A 7 17.67 -4.20 10.70
CA ARG A 7 17.15 -4.86 9.52
C ARG A 7 16.93 -6.31 9.92
N SER A 8 15.68 -6.76 9.87
CA SER A 8 15.39 -8.19 9.95
C SER A 8 16.33 -8.93 8.97
N PRO A 9 17.02 -9.99 9.41
CA PRO A 9 17.89 -10.75 8.52
C PRO A 9 17.10 -11.16 7.28
N ASN A 10 17.74 -11.12 6.12
CA ASN A 10 17.18 -11.66 4.88
C ASN A 10 16.84 -13.13 5.19
N PRO A 11 15.56 -13.53 5.24
CA PRO A 11 15.28 -14.86 5.73
C PRO A 11 15.67 -15.91 4.63
N PRO A 12 15.40 -17.23 4.80
CA PRO A 12 15.67 -18.23 3.77
C PRO A 12 14.53 -18.37 2.75
N ILE A 13 14.84 -18.87 1.54
CA ILE A 13 13.88 -19.07 0.42
C ILE A 13 12.59 -19.76 0.87
N GLY A 14 11.43 -19.08 0.72
CA GLY A 14 10.08 -19.64 0.97
C GLY A 14 9.27 -19.01 2.11
N TYR A 15 9.28 -17.68 2.27
CA TYR A 15 8.64 -17.01 3.43
C TYR A 15 7.14 -17.23 3.56
N ALA A 16 6.76 -18.03 4.57
CA ALA A 16 5.63 -17.73 5.43
C ALA A 16 6.22 -17.46 6.83
N CYS A 17 6.36 -16.19 7.20
CA CYS A 17 6.41 -15.86 8.64
C CYS A 17 4.95 -15.94 9.09
N ASP A 18 4.62 -16.81 10.04
CA ASP A 18 3.24 -17.08 10.50
C ASP A 18 2.37 -15.80 10.52
N CYS A 19 1.45 -15.69 9.55
CA CYS A 19 0.49 -14.59 9.54
C CYS A 19 -0.49 -14.76 10.68
N THR A 20 -0.39 -13.92 11.70
CA THR A 20 -1.37 -13.85 12.80
C THR A 20 -2.62 -13.06 12.44
N LEU A 21 -2.65 -12.46 11.24
CA LEU A 21 -3.74 -11.61 10.76
C LEU A 21 -4.86 -12.44 10.13
N SER A 22 -6.10 -12.03 10.38
CA SER A 22 -7.26 -12.63 9.72
C SER A 22 -7.26 -12.36 8.21
N LEU A 23 -7.86 -13.25 7.42
CA LEU A 23 -7.93 -13.11 5.95
C LEU A 23 -8.52 -11.76 5.51
N ALA A 24 -9.54 -11.27 6.22
CA ALA A 24 -10.11 -9.94 5.97
C ALA A 24 -9.11 -8.79 6.17
N GLN A 25 -8.27 -8.87 7.22
CA GLN A 25 -7.22 -7.88 7.49
C GLN A 25 -6.07 -7.99 6.47
N GLN A 26 -5.75 -9.20 6.03
CA GLN A 26 -4.73 -9.41 5.01
C GLN A 26 -5.11 -8.72 3.70
N ILE A 27 -6.33 -8.96 3.21
CA ILE A 27 -6.84 -8.33 1.97
C ILE A 27 -6.87 -6.80 2.08
N ASP A 28 -7.31 -6.27 3.22
CA ASP A 28 -7.32 -4.82 3.47
C ASP A 28 -5.92 -4.20 3.42
N LEU A 29 -4.95 -4.82 4.09
CA LEU A 29 -3.56 -4.35 4.09
C LEU A 29 -2.91 -4.47 2.71
N VAL A 30 -3.15 -5.56 1.99
CA VAL A 30 -2.64 -5.72 0.62
C VAL A 30 -3.21 -4.62 -0.28
N ALA A 31 -4.50 -4.28 -0.16
CA ALA A 31 -5.10 -3.17 -0.90
C ALA A 31 -4.45 -1.83 -0.52
N GLU A 32 -4.24 -1.55 0.77
CA GLU A 32 -3.57 -0.34 1.22
C GLU A 32 -2.13 -0.22 0.67
N PHE A 33 -1.36 -1.31 0.75
CA PHE A 33 0.01 -1.33 0.25
C PHE A 33 0.09 -1.21 -1.27
N HIS A 34 -0.88 -1.79 -1.98
CA HIS A 34 -0.99 -1.64 -3.43
C HIS A 34 -1.26 -0.18 -3.82
N VAL A 35 -2.17 0.51 -3.13
CA VAL A 35 -2.41 1.96 -3.31
C VAL A 35 -1.17 2.81 -3.00
N ASN A 36 -0.30 2.32 -2.12
CA ASN A 36 0.99 2.93 -1.80
C ASN A 36 2.13 2.52 -2.76
N ARG A 37 1.83 1.77 -3.83
CA ARG A 37 2.78 1.31 -4.85
C ARG A 37 3.92 0.46 -4.27
N ILE A 38 3.66 -0.28 -3.20
CA ILE A 38 4.62 -1.27 -2.69
C ILE A 38 4.56 -2.50 -3.61
N ARG A 39 5.72 -3.03 -3.98
CA ARG A 39 5.81 -4.20 -4.88
C ARG A 39 5.25 -5.45 -4.19
N PRO A 40 4.54 -6.35 -4.92
CA PRO A 40 3.93 -7.55 -4.33
C PRO A 40 4.89 -8.43 -3.50
N PRO A 41 6.14 -8.70 -3.95
CA PRO A 41 7.11 -9.44 -3.13
C PRO A 41 7.44 -8.78 -1.78
N ARG A 42 7.41 -7.44 -1.73
CA ARG A 42 7.63 -6.68 -0.49
C ARG A 42 6.41 -6.72 0.42
N ILE A 43 5.20 -6.78 -0.13
CA ILE A 43 3.96 -6.92 0.64
C ILE A 43 3.93 -8.30 1.30
N ALA A 44 4.16 -9.35 0.51
CA ALA A 44 4.30 -10.73 0.98
C ALA A 44 5.31 -10.84 2.13
N TYR A 45 6.52 -10.31 1.95
CA TYR A 45 7.55 -10.27 2.98
C TYR A 45 7.14 -9.54 4.26
N ARG A 46 6.45 -8.39 4.14
CA ARG A 46 6.08 -7.56 5.30
C ARG A 46 4.92 -8.15 6.09
N LEU A 47 3.99 -8.81 5.42
CA LEU A 47 2.81 -9.40 6.03
C LEU A 47 3.02 -10.86 6.45
N GLY A 48 4.01 -11.54 5.86
CA GLY A 48 4.25 -12.97 6.04
C GLY A 48 3.37 -13.88 5.17
N ILE A 49 2.67 -13.31 4.18
CA ILE A 49 1.71 -14.01 3.32
C ILE A 49 2.47 -14.57 2.11
N ASP A 50 2.01 -15.71 1.60
CA ASP A 50 2.51 -16.28 0.36
C ASP A 50 2.38 -15.29 -0.82
N LEU A 51 3.42 -15.24 -1.67
CA LEU A 51 3.46 -14.30 -2.79
C LEU A 51 2.37 -14.61 -3.82
N ALA A 52 2.11 -15.88 -4.13
CA ALA A 52 1.09 -16.26 -5.11
C ALA A 52 -0.30 -15.85 -4.62
N GLN A 53 -0.57 -15.93 -3.32
CA GLN A 53 -1.82 -15.45 -2.73
C GLN A 53 -1.98 -13.93 -2.90
N VAL A 54 -0.91 -13.16 -2.69
CA VAL A 54 -0.92 -11.70 -2.93
C VAL A 54 -1.14 -11.40 -4.42
N GLU A 55 -0.48 -12.13 -5.30
CA GLU A 55 -0.66 -11.97 -6.75
C GLU A 55 -2.07 -12.35 -7.21
N ALA A 56 -2.69 -13.38 -6.63
CA ALA A 56 -4.08 -13.77 -6.93
C ALA A 56 -5.09 -12.65 -6.59
N TRP A 57 -4.93 -11.97 -5.45
CA TRP A 57 -5.76 -10.81 -5.10
C TRP A 57 -5.53 -9.62 -6.03
N LEU A 58 -4.27 -9.36 -6.40
CA LEU A 58 -3.90 -8.26 -7.29
C LEU A 58 -4.36 -8.47 -8.73
N SER A 59 -4.27 -9.69 -9.23
CA SER A 59 -4.77 -10.09 -10.54
C SER A 59 -6.30 -10.13 -10.60
N GLY A 60 -6.97 -10.06 -9.44
CA GLY A 60 -8.42 -10.16 -9.34
C GLY A 60 -8.95 -11.58 -9.60
N GLU A 61 -8.10 -12.60 -9.47
CA GLU A 61 -8.51 -14.00 -9.51
C GLU A 61 -9.34 -14.38 -8.29
N GLN A 62 -9.11 -13.69 -7.16
CA GLN A 62 -9.83 -13.90 -5.91
C GLN A 62 -10.34 -12.58 -5.32
N ASP A 63 -11.58 -12.57 -4.82
CA ASP A 63 -12.21 -11.45 -4.09
C ASP A 63 -12.14 -10.08 -4.81
N SER A 64 -12.24 -10.07 -6.14
CA SER A 64 -11.96 -8.90 -6.98
C SER A 64 -12.85 -7.68 -6.67
N ASP A 65 -14.16 -7.88 -6.49
CA ASP A 65 -15.11 -6.79 -6.18
C ASP A 65 -14.80 -6.12 -4.84
N ARG A 66 -14.58 -6.96 -3.80
CA ARG A 66 -14.20 -6.50 -2.47
C ARG A 66 -12.85 -5.78 -2.49
N PHE A 67 -11.87 -6.30 -3.23
CA PHE A 67 -10.55 -5.70 -3.34
C PHE A 67 -10.60 -4.34 -4.04
N GLN A 68 -11.43 -4.17 -5.07
CA GLN A 68 -11.63 -2.90 -5.77
C GLN A 68 -12.29 -1.83 -4.88
N ASP A 69 -13.31 -2.20 -4.09
CA ASP A 69 -13.92 -1.29 -3.11
C ASP A 69 -12.89 -0.83 -2.07
N LEU A 70 -12.08 -1.76 -1.56
CA LEU A 70 -10.99 -1.45 -0.63
C LEU A 70 -9.94 -0.52 -1.24
N ILE A 71 -9.51 -0.77 -2.49
CA ILE A 71 -8.62 0.13 -3.22
C ILE A 71 -9.21 1.53 -3.32
N THR A 72 -10.49 1.65 -3.66
CA THR A 72 -11.18 2.95 -3.79
C THR A 72 -11.22 3.70 -2.47
N ARG A 73 -11.55 3.01 -1.38
CA ARG A 73 -11.55 3.58 -0.01
C ARG A 73 -10.15 4.06 0.39
N HIS A 74 -9.13 3.24 0.20
CA HIS A 74 -7.75 3.57 0.54
C HIS A 74 -7.19 4.71 -0.32
N ARG A 75 -7.54 4.78 -1.62
CA ARG A 75 -7.21 5.92 -2.49
C ARG A 75 -7.80 7.21 -1.95
N ARG A 76 -9.08 7.20 -1.58
CA ARG A 76 -9.76 8.38 -0.99
C ARG A 76 -9.10 8.81 0.32
N ARG A 77 -8.76 7.86 1.19
CA ARG A 77 -8.07 8.12 2.47
C ARG A 77 -6.68 8.73 2.23
N LYS A 78 -5.90 8.19 1.29
CA LYS A 78 -4.58 8.71 0.91
C LYS A 78 -4.65 10.14 0.38
N TYR A 79 -5.61 10.42 -0.50
CA TYR A 79 -5.84 11.76 -1.03
C TYR A 79 -6.19 12.77 0.08
N GLN A 80 -7.09 12.40 1.01
CA GLN A 80 -7.42 13.24 2.17
C GLN A 80 -6.20 13.50 3.07
N MET A 81 -5.36 12.49 3.29
CA MET A 81 -4.11 12.64 4.06
C MET A 81 -3.12 13.58 3.36
N GLN A 82 -3.00 13.51 2.04
CA GLN A 82 -2.17 14.42 1.25
C GLN A 82 -2.69 15.86 1.31
N LEU A 83 -4.01 16.06 1.21
CA LEU A 83 -4.64 17.38 1.36
C LEU A 83 -4.40 17.98 2.75
N ARG A 84 -4.55 17.18 3.82
CA ARG A 84 -4.26 17.61 5.19
C ARG A 84 -2.81 18.01 5.37
N ARG A 85 -1.87 17.22 4.84
CA ARG A 85 -0.44 17.58 4.84
C ARG A 85 -0.19 18.87 4.07
N ALA A 86 -0.74 19.01 2.87
CA ALA A 86 -0.60 20.22 2.07
C ALA A 86 -1.14 21.47 2.78
N ALA A 87 -2.21 21.34 3.57
CA ALA A 87 -2.77 22.43 4.37
C ALA A 87 -1.89 22.85 5.56
N GLN A 88 -0.96 22.00 6.02
CA GLN A 88 -0.01 22.35 7.09
C GLN A 88 1.15 23.23 6.57
N PHE A 89 1.46 23.16 5.27
CA PHE A 89 2.45 24.03 4.65
C PHE A 89 1.79 25.36 4.24
N ARG A 90 2.51 26.49 4.38
CA ARG A 90 2.05 27.81 3.92
C ARG A 90 2.82 28.23 2.66
N GLY A 91 2.17 28.96 1.77
CA GLY A 91 2.80 29.54 0.57
C GLY A 91 2.85 28.60 -0.64
N GLN A 92 3.79 28.84 -1.55
CA GLN A 92 3.89 28.13 -2.85
C GLN A 92 3.97 26.61 -2.69
N GLN A 93 4.66 26.11 -1.67
CA GLN A 93 4.81 24.68 -1.40
C GLN A 93 3.47 23.96 -1.15
N SER A 94 2.49 24.66 -0.56
CA SER A 94 1.14 24.11 -0.33
C SER A 94 0.35 23.94 -1.63
N TYR A 95 0.55 24.86 -2.58
CA TYR A 95 -0.08 24.83 -3.89
C TYR A 95 0.49 23.71 -4.76
N GLU A 96 1.81 23.56 -4.77
CA GLU A 96 2.50 22.47 -5.49
C GLU A 96 2.08 21.09 -4.96
N MET A 97 1.97 20.93 -3.63
CA MET A 97 1.49 19.66 -3.06
C MET A 97 0.03 19.36 -3.43
N ARG A 98 -0.85 20.36 -3.49
CA ARG A 98 -2.24 20.17 -3.94
C ARG A 98 -2.30 19.77 -5.40
N LEU A 99 -1.55 20.45 -6.26
CA LEU A 99 -1.47 20.14 -7.69
C LEU A 99 -0.89 18.74 -7.93
N ALA A 100 0.13 18.33 -7.17
CA ALA A 100 0.69 17.00 -7.22
C ALA A 100 -0.33 15.92 -6.81
N ALA A 101 -1.10 16.18 -5.74
CA ALA A 101 -2.17 15.28 -5.30
C ALA A 101 -3.30 15.15 -6.34
N GLU A 102 -3.66 16.25 -7.01
CA GLU A 102 -4.68 16.26 -8.06
C GLU A 102 -4.21 15.51 -9.32
N ARG A 103 -2.96 15.70 -9.73
CA ARG A 103 -2.33 14.93 -10.82
C ARG A 103 -2.26 13.45 -10.52
N ASP A 104 -1.90 13.08 -9.29
CA ASP A 104 -1.83 11.69 -8.83
C ASP A 104 -3.22 11.03 -8.79
N LEU A 105 -4.30 11.81 -8.59
CA LEU A 105 -5.68 11.36 -8.70
C LEU A 105 -6.13 11.24 -10.16
N ALA A 106 -5.82 12.23 -11.00
CA ALA A 106 -6.20 12.27 -12.41
C ALA A 106 -5.53 11.16 -13.24
N GLN A 107 -4.21 10.91 -13.06
CA GLN A 107 -3.51 9.79 -13.71
C GLN A 107 -4.11 8.42 -13.34
N ARG A 108 -4.83 8.32 -12.21
CA ARG A 108 -5.43 7.07 -11.72
C ARG A 108 -6.89 6.87 -12.11
N CYS A 109 -7.55 7.90 -12.65
CA CYS A 109 -8.93 7.84 -13.13
C CYS A 109 -9.03 7.67 -14.65
N GLY A 110 -7.88 7.62 -15.35
CA GLY A 110 -7.78 7.51 -16.81
C GLY A 110 -7.13 6.22 -17.33
N GLN A 111 -7.05 5.17 -16.51
CA GLN A 111 -6.71 3.81 -16.95
C GLN A 111 -7.82 2.84 -16.55
#